data_AF-A0A849WIK1-F1
#
_entry.id   AF-A0A849WIK1-F1
#
_cell.length_a   1.000
_cell.length_b   1.000
_cell.length_c   1.000
_cell.angle_alpha   90.00
_cell.angle_beta   90.00
_cell.angle_gamma   90.00
#
_symmetry.space_group_name_H-M   'P 1'
#
loop_
_entity.id
_entity.type
_entity.pdbx_description
1 polymer ?
#
loop_
_entity_poly.entity_id
_entity_poly.type
_entity_poly.pdbx_seq_one_letter_code
_entity_poly.pdbx_strand_id
1 'polypeptide(L)' 'MGQKLVSYYQKAKDIAGAKGKIELIKLVGLAESQAEAMPDSPELVAKFEQALKQIKA' A
#
# COMPACT_ATOMS: atom_id res chain seq x y z
N MET A 1 -4.60 -8.62 -11.88
CA MET A 1 -5.22 -8.00 -10.68
C MET A 1 -4.10 -7.75 -9.69
N GLY A 2 -3.94 -6.51 -9.21
CA GLY A 2 -2.77 -6.06 -8.44
C GLY A 2 -2.65 -6.69 -7.05
N GLN A 3 -2.38 -8.00 -6.99
CA GLN A 3 -2.35 -8.75 -5.73
C GLN A 3 -1.23 -8.29 -4.81
N LYS A 4 -0.09 -7.83 -5.36
CA LYS A 4 0.99 -7.28 -4.51
C LYS A 4 0.58 -5.95 -3.92
N LEU A 5 -0.01 -5.05 -4.71
CA LEU A 5 -0.47 -3.75 -4.23
C LEU A 5 -1.52 -3.90 -3.11
N VAL A 6 -2.50 -4.79 -3.29
CA VAL A 6 -3.50 -5.11 -2.25
C VAL A 6 -2.84 -5.70 -0.99
N SER A 7 -1.86 -6.59 -1.16
CA SER A 7 -1.11 -7.17 -0.03
C SER A 7 -0.37 -6.12 0.81
N TYR A 8 0.07 -5.01 0.22
CA TYR A 8 0.71 -3.93 0.98
C TYR A 8 -0.27 -3.20 1.91
N TYR A 9 -1.55 -3.07 1.55
CA TYR A 9 -2.57 -2.53 2.47
C TYR A 9 -2.83 -3.44 3.66
N GLN A 10 -2.83 -4.76 3.43
CA GLN A 10 -2.91 -5.71 4.55
C GLN A 10 -1.70 -5.60 5.47
N LYS A 11 -0.48 -5.52 4.92
CA LYS A 11 0.73 -5.33 5.74
C LYS A 11 0.70 -4.02 6.52
N ALA A 12 0.26 -2.92 5.89
CA ALA A 12 0.13 -1.64 6.58
C ALA A 12 -0.91 -1.70 7.70
N LYS A 13 -2.01 -2.43 7.48
CA LYS A 13 -3.02 -2.70 8.50
C LYS A 13 -2.50 -3.57 9.64
N ASP A 14 -1.63 -4.52 9.36
CA ASP A 14 -1.00 -5.37 10.37
C ASP A 14 -0.05 -4.57 11.28
N ILE A 15 0.66 -3.59 10.71
CA ILE A 15 1.62 -2.73 11.42
C ILE A 15 0.93 -1.69 12.32
N ALA A 16 -0.02 -0.94 11.78
CA ALA A 16 -0.61 0.22 12.48
C ALA A 16 -2.15 0.22 12.49
N GLY A 17 -2.79 -0.93 12.23
CA GLY A 17 -4.24 -1.06 12.20
C GLY A 17 -4.89 -0.24 11.10
N ALA A 18 -6.08 0.29 11.37
CA ALA A 18 -6.79 1.15 10.42
C ALA A 18 -5.98 2.42 10.05
N LYS A 19 -5.11 2.91 10.94
CA LYS A 19 -4.25 4.08 10.67
C LYS A 19 -3.21 3.77 9.61
N GLY A 20 -2.57 2.61 9.68
CA GLY A 20 -1.56 2.20 8.68
C GLY A 20 -2.13 2.10 7.28
N LYS A 21 -3.36 1.57 7.13
CA LYS A 21 -4.06 1.57 5.83
C LYS A 21 -4.27 3.00 5.30
N ILE A 22 -4.72 3.93 6.14
CA ILE A 22 -4.96 5.32 5.75
C ILE A 22 -3.65 6.06 5.42
N GLU A 23 -2.60 5.85 6.22
CA GLU A 23 -1.26 6.39 5.95
C GLU A 23 -0.71 5.88 4.62
N LEU A 24 -0.88 4.59 4.33
CA LEU A 24 -0.44 4.01 3.06
C LEU A 24 -1.15 4.71 1.89
N ILE A 25 -2.47 4.88 1.97
CA ILE A 25 -3.26 5.60 0.96
C ILE A 25 -2.75 7.04 0.79
N LYS A 26 -2.43 7.73 1.89
CA LYS A 26 -1.88 9.10 1.83
C LYS A 26 -0.51 9.17 1.18
N LEU A 27 0.38 8.21 1.48
CA LEU A 27 1.74 8.17 0.96
C LEU A 27 1.79 7.75 -0.52
N VAL A 28 1.02 6.74 -0.89
CA VAL A 28 0.99 6.23 -2.28
C VAL A 28 0.03 7.02 -3.17
N GLY A 29 -0.94 7.74 -2.59
CA GLY A 29 -1.97 8.49 -3.30
C GLY A 29 -2.97 7.58 -4.03
N LEU A 30 -3.07 6.32 -3.61
CA LEU A 30 -3.85 5.27 -4.25
C LEU A 30 -4.69 4.57 -3.19
N ALA A 31 -5.93 4.25 -3.53
CA ALA A 31 -6.80 3.44 -2.67
C ALA A 31 -6.66 1.93 -2.98
N GLU A 32 -7.02 1.08 -2.02
CA GLU A 32 -6.99 -0.39 -2.18
C GLU A 32 -7.81 -0.86 -3.40
N SER A 33 -9.00 -0.29 -3.62
CA SER A 33 -9.84 -0.61 -4.78
C SER A 33 -9.19 -0.20 -6.11
N GLN A 34 -8.38 0.87 -6.14
CA GLN A 34 -7.66 1.27 -7.33
C GLN A 34 -6.41 0.39 -7.55
N ALA A 35 -5.75 0.00 -6.47
CA ALA A 35 -4.61 -0.90 -6.49
C ALA A 35 -4.99 -2.31 -7.00
N GLU A 36 -6.20 -2.78 -6.73
CA GLU A 36 -6.70 -4.06 -7.26
C GLU A 36 -6.87 -4.02 -8.80
N ALA A 37 -7.34 -2.88 -9.31
CA ALA A 37 -7.56 -2.64 -10.73
C ALA A 37 -6.26 -2.30 -11.49
N MET A 38 -5.23 -1.81 -10.78
CA MET A 38 -3.93 -1.51 -11.37
C MET A 38 -3.05 -2.75 -11.49
N PRO A 39 -2.23 -2.85 -12.54
CA PRO A 39 -1.20 -3.87 -12.63
C PRO A 39 -0.11 -3.62 -11.58
N ASP A 40 0.53 -4.70 -11.11
CA ASP A 40 1.68 -4.64 -10.20
C ASP A 40 2.92 -4.14 -10.94
N SER A 41 2.91 -2.87 -11.35
CA SER A 41 4.05 -2.22 -11.99
C SER A 41 5.18 -2.00 -10.98
N PRO A 42 6.45 -2.17 -11.37
CA PRO A 42 7.60 -2.04 -10.47
C PRO A 42 7.68 -0.65 -9.81
N GLU A 43 7.23 0.41 -10.50
CA GLU A 43 7.16 1.77 -9.95
C GLU A 43 6.17 1.88 -8.79
N LEU A 44 4.98 1.28 -8.93
CA LEU A 44 3.98 1.25 -7.87
C LEU A 44 4.49 0.39 -6.72
N VAL A 45 5.00 -0.80 -7.00
CA VAL A 45 5.57 -1.69 -5.99
C VAL A 45 6.63 -0.96 -5.14
N ALA A 46 7.57 -0.26 -5.77
CA ALA A 46 8.58 0.52 -5.06
C ALA A 46 7.98 1.64 -4.19
N LYS A 47 6.97 2.36 -4.70
CA LYS A 47 6.27 3.42 -3.96
C LYS A 47 5.55 2.86 -2.72
N PHE A 48 4.89 1.72 -2.87
CA PHE A 48 4.20 1.03 -1.80
C PHE A 48 5.17 0.47 -0.75
N GLU A 49 6.30 -0.10 -1.17
CA GLU A 49 7.35 -0.56 -0.24
C GLU A 49 7.96 0.59 0.57
N GLN A 50 8.24 1.73 -0.07
CA GLN A 50 8.71 2.91 0.63
C GLN A 50 7.67 3.45 1.63
N ALA A 51 6.40 3.52 1.21
CA ALA A 51 5.32 3.96 2.08
C ALA A 51 5.17 3.04 3.31
N LEU A 52 5.25 1.73 3.11
CA LEU A 52 5.22 0.75 4.20
C LEU A 52 6.38 0.89 5.18
N LYS A 53 7.59 1.18 4.68
CA LYS A 53 8.74 1.43 5.54
C LYS A 53 8.53 2.67 6.41
N GLN A 54 7.88 3.72 5.89
CA GLN A 54 7.54 4.91 6.68
C GLN A 54 6.50 4.60 7.77
N ILE A 55 5.51 3.75 7.49
CA ILE A 55 4.47 3.36 8.46
C ILE A 55 5.03 2.48 9.58
N LYS A 56 6.08 1.71 9.28
CA LYS A 56 6.77 0.85 10.26
C LYS A 56 7.75 1.61 11.14
N ALA A 57 8.24 2.76 10.68
CA ALA A 57 9.22 3.59 11.38
C ALA A 57 8.56 4.36 12.53
#